data_AF-X1KM03-F1
#
_entry.id   AF-X1KM03-F1
#
_cell.length_a   1.000
_cell.length_b   1.000
_cell.length_c   1.000
_cell.angle_alpha   90.00
_cell.angle_beta   90.00
_cell.angle_gamma   90.00
#
_symmetry.space_group_name_H-M   'P 1'
#
loop_
_entity.id
_entity.type
_entity.pdbx_description
1 polymer ?
#
loop_
_entity_poly.entity_id
_entity_poly.type
_entity_poly.pdbx_seq_one_letter_code
_entity_poly.pdbx_strand_id
1 'polypeptide(L)'
;MAVLKFSVAAISAREVIRGLGPYLERMPVQMIPYQKTVSLSFSDTQTIAVASAIARFVRDQNIDPNDATLRTLTLTEEYMPVTHTLKNEYEESKPFRGKNIVVNAHLKEAVFYLCSALVEGGANLFVVPVPYSGEETVFEWLGDLLKAQICAPARTSEDDLRQRYLPVFLDINSSKLDIIIEDGWWVSRAIHEGDYPVKEGIVSIEQTTAGVTDAKRAEEKGELRYPVYAVGAASLKQELENVLSTPESVLANICQAAYISLQGKVVSIAGFGSVGRGLAHLARNHGANVIVVEDVTTDIGKERLLLALLLG
;
A
#
# COMPACT_ATOMS: atom_id res chain seq x y z
N MET A 1 -27.03 -5.15 -4.04
CA MET A 1 -25.66 -5.01 -4.59
C MET A 1 -24.80 -6.10 -4.00
N ALA A 2 -23.62 -6.38 -4.56
CA ALA A 2 -22.79 -7.48 -4.11
C ALA A 2 -21.30 -7.12 -3.99
N VAL A 3 -20.58 -7.83 -3.13
CA VAL A 3 -19.12 -7.80 -3.06
C VAL A 3 -18.56 -8.82 -4.05
N LEU A 4 -18.00 -8.31 -5.14
CA LEU A 4 -17.44 -9.12 -6.22
C LEU A 4 -15.97 -9.42 -5.93
N LYS A 5 -15.62 -10.71 -5.89
CA LYS A 5 -14.21 -11.12 -5.86
C LYS A 5 -13.57 -10.82 -7.21
N PHE A 6 -12.45 -10.11 -7.18
CA PHE A 6 -11.62 -9.96 -8.37
C PHE A 6 -10.88 -11.28 -8.61
N SER A 7 -11.34 -12.06 -9.58
CA SER A 7 -10.56 -13.19 -10.12
C SER A 7 -9.71 -12.63 -11.26
N VAL A 8 -8.39 -12.82 -11.17
CA VAL A 8 -7.45 -12.47 -12.24
C VAL A 8 -7.67 -13.45 -13.40
N ALA A 9 -8.74 -13.23 -14.17
CA ALA A 9 -9.03 -13.94 -15.40
C ALA A 9 -8.80 -13.07 -16.65
N ALA A 10 -8.45 -11.79 -16.49
CA ALA A 10 -8.36 -10.83 -17.61
C ALA A 10 -6.97 -10.18 -17.83
N ILE A 11 -6.04 -10.26 -16.87
CA ILE A 11 -4.60 -10.05 -17.11
C ILE A 11 -3.98 -11.34 -16.64
N SER A 12 -3.54 -12.19 -17.56
CA SER A 12 -3.07 -13.51 -17.16
C SER A 12 -1.96 -13.33 -16.12
N ALA A 13 -1.92 -14.12 -15.04
CA ALA A 13 -0.76 -14.13 -14.14
C ALA A 13 0.56 -14.28 -14.92
N ARG A 14 0.51 -14.86 -16.13
CA ARG A 14 1.56 -14.85 -17.15
C ARG A 14 2.03 -13.47 -17.59
N GLU A 15 1.17 -12.48 -17.81
CA GLU A 15 1.56 -11.12 -18.22
C GLU A 15 2.21 -10.36 -17.07
N VAL A 16 1.69 -10.50 -15.84
CA VAL A 16 2.34 -9.96 -14.64
C VAL A 16 3.72 -10.60 -14.44
N ILE A 17 3.82 -11.93 -14.54
CA ILE A 17 5.10 -12.65 -14.43
C ILE A 17 6.04 -12.31 -15.61
N ARG A 18 5.52 -12.10 -16.83
CA ARG A 18 6.32 -11.73 -18.00
C ARG A 18 6.85 -10.29 -17.89
N GLY A 19 6.06 -9.36 -17.34
CA GLY A 19 6.49 -8.00 -17.04
C GLY A 19 7.48 -7.93 -15.88
N LEU A 20 7.34 -8.80 -14.87
CA LEU A 20 8.27 -8.93 -13.76
C LEU A 20 9.52 -9.74 -14.10
N GLY A 21 9.49 -10.59 -15.14
CA GLY A 21 10.58 -11.52 -15.51
C GLY A 21 11.95 -10.87 -15.60
N PRO A 22 12.12 -9.77 -16.36
CA PRO A 22 13.39 -9.05 -16.45
C PRO A 22 13.87 -8.43 -15.12
N TYR A 23 12.96 -8.17 -14.18
CA TYR A 23 13.28 -7.61 -12.85
C TYR A 23 13.62 -8.70 -11.85
N LEU A 24 12.90 -9.83 -11.87
CA LEU A 24 13.18 -11.01 -11.07
C LEU A 24 14.54 -11.63 -11.44
N GLU A 25 14.94 -11.59 -12.71
CA GLU A 25 16.26 -12.01 -13.19
C GLU A 25 17.41 -11.07 -12.76
N ARG A 26 17.10 -9.81 -12.41
CA ARG A 26 18.07 -8.79 -11.98
C ARG A 26 18.16 -8.63 -10.46
N MET A 27 17.24 -9.21 -9.70
CA MET A 27 17.37 -9.31 -8.25
C MET A 27 18.41 -10.40 -7.95
N PRO A 28 19.56 -10.10 -7.33
CA PRO A 28 20.50 -11.12 -6.93
C PRO A 28 19.94 -11.83 -5.69
N VAL A 29 18.95 -12.71 -5.86
CA VAL A 29 18.57 -13.65 -4.80
C VAL A 29 19.54 -14.81 -4.87
N GLN A 30 20.72 -14.60 -4.30
CA GLN A 30 21.66 -15.68 -4.03
C GLN A 30 21.25 -16.34 -2.71
N MET A 31 20.77 -17.58 -2.77
CA MET A 31 20.62 -18.42 -1.58
C MET A 31 22.03 -18.78 -1.08
N ILE A 32 22.50 -18.10 -0.03
CA ILE A 32 23.81 -18.36 0.58
C ILE A 32 23.63 -19.34 1.75
N PRO A 33 24.36 -20.48 1.79
CA PRO A 33 24.31 -21.40 2.92
C PRO A 33 24.96 -20.78 4.17
N TYR A 34 24.27 -20.89 5.29
CA TYR A 34 24.71 -20.44 6.61
C TYR A 34 25.99 -21.15 7.07
N GLN A 35 27.07 -20.41 7.35
CA GLN A 35 28.16 -20.90 8.20
C GLN A 35 28.71 -19.86 9.17
N LYS A 36 28.62 -20.24 10.45
CA LYS A 36 29.35 -19.87 11.67
C LYS A 36 29.66 -18.39 11.95
N THR A 37 29.12 -17.95 13.09
CA THR A 37 29.40 -16.72 13.82
C THR A 37 30.90 -16.52 14.06
N VAL A 38 31.43 -15.37 13.64
CA VAL A 38 32.70 -14.83 14.12
C VAL A 38 32.38 -13.66 15.06
N SER A 39 32.86 -13.73 16.30
CA SER A 39 32.85 -12.59 17.22
C SER A 39 33.90 -11.57 16.77
N LEU A 40 33.48 -10.34 16.49
CA LEU A 40 34.39 -9.20 16.37
C LEU A 40 33.87 -8.05 17.23
N SER A 41 34.76 -7.52 18.06
CA SER A 41 34.61 -6.23 18.73
C SER A 41 35.24 -5.15 17.87
N PHE A 42 34.52 -4.05 17.59
CA PHE A 42 35.10 -2.89 16.95
C PHE A 42 34.78 -1.60 17.70
N SER A 43 35.78 -0.73 17.74
CA SER A 43 35.79 0.58 18.39
C SER A 43 35.13 1.68 17.54
N ASP A 44 34.80 2.81 18.18
CA ASP A 44 34.01 3.97 17.73
C ASP A 44 34.44 4.70 16.44
N THR A 45 35.44 4.20 15.72
CA THR A 45 36.05 4.89 14.55
C THR A 45 35.35 4.60 13.21
N GLN A 46 34.46 3.60 13.14
CA GLN A 46 33.81 3.18 11.87
C GLN A 46 32.55 4.00 11.50
N THR A 47 31.92 4.69 12.46
CA THR A 47 30.69 5.48 12.24
C THR A 47 30.92 6.72 11.36
N ILE A 48 32.13 7.28 11.36
CA ILE A 48 32.48 8.51 10.62
C ILE A 48 32.68 8.24 9.10
N ALA A 49 33.04 7.01 8.73
CA ALA A 49 33.31 6.63 7.34
C ALA A 49 32.03 6.45 6.49
N VAL A 50 30.94 5.96 7.10
CA VAL A 50 29.67 5.71 6.40
C VAL A 50 28.94 7.02 6.06
N ALA A 51 28.90 7.97 7.00
CA ALA A 51 28.33 9.30 6.74
C ALA A 51 29.09 10.03 5.62
N SER A 52 30.42 9.87 5.57
CA SER A 52 31.26 10.43 4.51
C SER A 52 31.05 9.74 3.16
N ALA A 53 30.75 8.44 3.12
CA ALA A 53 30.46 7.71 1.89
C ALA A 53 29.08 8.07 1.31
N ILE A 54 28.06 8.24 2.15
CA ILE A 54 26.72 8.71 1.74
C ILE A 54 26.80 10.16 1.24
N ALA A 55 27.49 11.02 1.96
CA ALA A 55 27.71 12.42 1.56
C ALA A 55 28.60 12.56 0.30
N ARG A 56 29.33 11.51 -0.08
CA ARG A 56 30.11 11.43 -1.31
C ARG A 56 29.26 10.87 -2.45
N PHE A 57 28.45 9.84 -2.21
CA PHE A 57 27.48 9.32 -3.18
C PHE A 57 26.46 10.38 -3.63
N VAL A 58 25.91 11.16 -2.69
CA VAL A 58 24.98 12.26 -3.00
C VAL A 58 25.65 13.36 -3.84
N ARG A 59 26.95 13.60 -3.60
CA ARG A 59 27.74 14.63 -4.29
C ARG A 59 28.20 14.18 -5.68
N ASP A 60 28.65 12.93 -5.80
CA ASP A 60 29.15 12.33 -7.04
C ASP A 60 28.02 12.08 -8.06
N GLN A 61 26.77 12.01 -7.61
CA GLN A 61 25.58 11.88 -8.46
C GLN A 61 24.95 13.22 -8.87
N ASN A 62 25.48 14.36 -8.41
CA ASN A 62 25.02 15.71 -8.73
C ASN A 62 23.49 15.92 -8.53
N ILE A 63 22.93 15.34 -7.46
CA ILE A 63 21.49 15.39 -7.18
C ILE A 63 21.17 16.68 -6.41
N ASP A 64 20.47 17.63 -7.04
CA ASP A 64 19.75 18.69 -6.31
C ASP A 64 18.73 18.03 -5.37
N PRO A 65 18.53 18.47 -4.11
CA PRO A 65 17.39 18.01 -3.30
C PRO A 65 16.04 18.06 -4.02
N ASN A 66 15.86 19.00 -4.98
CA ASN A 66 14.72 19.04 -5.90
C ASN A 66 14.78 17.95 -7.01
N ASP A 67 15.97 17.49 -7.40
CA ASP A 67 16.18 16.33 -8.28
C ASP A 67 15.96 15.01 -7.54
N ALA A 68 16.19 14.92 -6.23
CA ALA A 68 16.00 13.67 -5.49
C ALA A 68 14.54 13.20 -5.57
N THR A 69 13.59 14.12 -5.43
CA THR A 69 12.16 13.80 -5.47
C THR A 69 11.69 13.47 -6.88
N LEU A 70 12.14 14.22 -7.90
CA LEU A 70 11.87 13.89 -9.31
C LEU A 70 12.50 12.55 -9.70
N ARG A 71 13.70 12.27 -9.21
CA ARG A 71 14.38 10.98 -9.39
C ARG A 71 13.62 9.86 -8.70
N THR A 72 13.02 10.08 -7.53
CA THR A 72 12.14 9.09 -6.88
C THR A 72 10.91 8.80 -7.75
N LEU A 73 10.29 9.82 -8.36
CA LEU A 73 9.19 9.59 -9.31
C LEU A 73 9.63 8.79 -10.53
N THR A 74 10.75 9.15 -11.15
CA THR A 74 11.31 8.43 -12.31
C THR A 74 11.61 6.97 -11.94
N LEU A 75 12.25 6.73 -10.79
CA LEU A 75 12.52 5.38 -10.31
C LEU A 75 11.21 4.63 -10.02
N THR A 76 10.21 5.29 -9.43
CA THR A 76 8.90 4.68 -9.17
C THR A 76 8.27 4.20 -10.48
N GLU A 77 8.30 5.02 -11.52
CA GLU A 77 7.85 4.63 -12.87
C GLU A 77 8.63 3.43 -13.41
N GLU A 78 9.97 3.44 -13.31
CA GLU A 78 10.83 2.33 -13.75
C GLU A 78 10.54 1.01 -13.02
N TYR A 79 10.11 1.05 -11.76
CA TYR A 79 9.79 -0.12 -10.95
C TYR A 79 8.28 -0.46 -10.91
N MET A 80 7.43 0.24 -11.68
CA MET A 80 5.99 -0.05 -11.83
C MET A 80 5.62 -0.42 -13.28
N PRO A 81 6.21 -1.47 -13.87
CA PRO A 81 6.07 -1.77 -15.30
C PRO A 81 4.63 -2.09 -15.74
N VAL A 82 3.81 -2.66 -14.84
CA VAL A 82 2.40 -2.93 -15.12
C VAL A 82 1.62 -1.62 -15.25
N THR A 83 1.80 -0.70 -14.30
CA THR A 83 1.14 0.61 -14.34
C THR A 83 1.63 1.44 -15.52
N HIS A 84 2.93 1.39 -15.84
CA HIS A 84 3.48 2.06 -17.02
C HIS A 84 2.85 1.54 -18.32
N THR A 85 2.70 0.22 -18.46
CA THR A 85 2.03 -0.37 -19.64
C THR A 85 0.58 0.10 -19.74
N LEU A 86 -0.18 0.02 -18.65
CA LEU A 86 -1.58 0.49 -18.62
C LEU A 86 -1.70 1.98 -18.91
N LYS A 87 -0.76 2.79 -18.40
CA LYS A 87 -0.72 4.23 -18.62
C LYS A 87 -0.60 4.55 -20.12
N ASN A 88 0.32 3.90 -20.83
CA ASN A 88 0.46 4.06 -22.29
C ASN A 88 -0.82 3.64 -23.03
N GLU A 89 -1.43 2.51 -22.66
CA GLU A 89 -2.71 2.06 -23.25
C GLU A 89 -3.86 3.05 -22.97
N TYR A 90 -3.91 3.61 -21.77
CA TYR A 90 -4.92 4.57 -21.34
C TYR A 90 -4.75 5.91 -22.03
N GLU A 91 -3.51 6.31 -22.31
CA GLU A 91 -3.24 7.53 -23.06
C GLU A 91 -3.91 7.49 -24.44
N GLU A 92 -3.83 6.36 -25.14
CA GLU A 92 -4.45 6.17 -26.46
C GLU A 92 -5.96 5.99 -26.37
N SER A 93 -6.43 5.11 -25.50
CA SER A 93 -7.84 4.68 -25.47
C SER A 93 -8.78 5.59 -24.68
N LYS A 94 -8.23 6.43 -23.78
CA LYS A 94 -8.96 7.33 -22.87
C LYS A 94 -10.17 6.65 -22.20
N PRO A 95 -10.02 5.49 -21.52
CA PRO A 95 -11.14 4.68 -21.05
C PRO A 95 -11.95 5.36 -19.94
N PHE A 96 -11.38 6.35 -19.27
CA PHE A 96 -12.02 7.10 -18.18
C PHE A 96 -12.51 8.47 -18.60
N ARG A 97 -12.59 8.76 -19.91
CA ARG A 97 -13.04 10.06 -20.41
C ARG A 97 -14.38 10.48 -19.79
N GLY A 98 -14.34 11.57 -19.03
CA GLY A 98 -15.52 12.15 -18.38
C GLY A 98 -16.01 11.42 -17.12
N LYS A 99 -15.24 10.43 -16.63
CA LYS A 99 -15.51 9.72 -15.38
C LYS A 99 -14.94 10.48 -14.19
N ASN A 100 -15.72 10.60 -13.13
CA ASN A 100 -15.26 11.16 -11.86
C ASN A 100 -14.76 10.01 -10.97
N ILE A 101 -13.46 9.97 -10.71
CA ILE A 101 -12.83 8.92 -9.92
C ILE A 101 -12.31 9.53 -8.63
N VAL A 102 -12.69 8.95 -7.49
CA VAL A 102 -12.07 9.28 -6.21
C VAL A 102 -11.06 8.21 -5.83
N VAL A 103 -9.87 8.63 -5.42
CA VAL A 103 -8.82 7.76 -4.88
C VAL A 103 -8.63 8.08 -3.41
N ASN A 104 -8.96 7.11 -2.55
CA ASN A 104 -8.67 7.13 -1.13
C ASN A 104 -7.50 6.20 -0.82
N ALA A 105 -6.33 6.78 -0.52
CA ALA A 105 -5.10 6.01 -0.33
C ALA A 105 -4.07 6.76 0.53
N HIS A 106 -3.05 6.02 0.97
CA HIS A 106 -1.81 6.60 1.53
C HIS A 106 -1.04 7.34 0.42
N LEU A 107 -0.91 8.67 0.52
CA LEU A 107 -0.34 9.49 -0.56
C LEU A 107 1.19 9.28 -0.67
N LYS A 108 1.58 8.34 -1.53
CA LYS A 108 2.95 7.96 -1.88
C LYS A 108 3.19 8.16 -3.37
N GLU A 109 4.44 8.12 -3.80
CA GLU A 109 4.86 8.25 -5.21
C GLU A 109 4.17 7.21 -6.11
N ALA A 110 4.00 5.98 -5.63
CA ALA A 110 3.27 4.94 -6.35
C ALA A 110 1.78 5.30 -6.56
N VAL A 111 1.16 5.99 -5.59
CA VAL A 111 -0.21 6.50 -5.72
C VAL A 111 -0.27 7.68 -6.67
N PHE A 112 0.73 8.57 -6.64
CA PHE A 112 0.84 9.61 -7.67
C PHE A 112 0.90 8.98 -9.07
N TYR A 113 1.69 7.93 -9.25
CA TYR A 113 1.84 7.26 -10.54
C TYR A 113 0.53 6.56 -11.00
N LEU A 114 -0.17 5.90 -10.08
CA LEU A 114 -1.53 5.40 -10.32
C LEU A 114 -2.47 6.53 -10.77
N CYS A 115 -2.50 7.63 -10.01
CA CYS A 115 -3.34 8.80 -10.30
C CYS A 115 -3.01 9.42 -11.66
N SER A 116 -1.73 9.48 -12.04
CA SER A 116 -1.27 9.95 -13.35
C SER A 116 -1.84 9.08 -14.47
N ALA A 117 -1.82 7.75 -14.33
CA ALA A 117 -2.41 6.84 -15.31
C ALA A 117 -3.94 7.03 -15.46
N LEU A 118 -4.64 7.30 -14.34
CA LEU A 118 -6.08 7.58 -14.38
C LEU A 118 -6.40 8.90 -15.11
N VAL A 119 -5.65 9.96 -14.82
CA VAL A 119 -5.80 11.27 -15.47
C VAL A 119 -5.46 11.19 -16.95
N GLU A 120 -4.39 10.48 -17.32
CA GLU A 120 -4.04 10.25 -18.72
C GLU A 120 -5.10 9.41 -19.44
N GLY A 121 -5.77 8.50 -18.73
CA GLY A 121 -6.98 7.82 -19.21
C GLY A 121 -8.22 8.71 -19.36
N GLY A 122 -8.14 10.00 -19.00
CA GLY A 122 -9.20 10.99 -19.17
C GLY A 122 -10.12 11.18 -17.95
N ALA A 123 -9.74 10.67 -16.78
CA ALA A 123 -10.52 10.81 -15.55
C ALA A 123 -10.46 12.23 -14.97
N ASN A 124 -11.57 12.67 -14.40
CA ASN A 124 -11.58 13.79 -13.44
C ASN A 124 -11.24 13.21 -12.06
N LEU A 125 -10.10 13.60 -11.50
CA LEU A 125 -9.55 12.98 -10.30
C LEU A 125 -9.91 13.75 -9.02
N PHE A 126 -10.41 13.03 -8.03
CA PHE A 126 -10.57 13.47 -6.66
C PHE A 126 -9.67 12.62 -5.76
N VAL A 127 -9.10 13.22 -4.72
CA VAL A 127 -8.22 12.49 -3.78
C VAL A 127 -8.66 12.73 -2.36
N VAL A 128 -8.76 11.64 -1.59
CA VAL A 128 -9.05 11.66 -0.15
C VAL A 128 -7.88 10.97 0.56
N PRO A 129 -7.13 11.62 1.45
CA PRO A 129 -6.04 10.94 2.15
C PRO A 129 -6.58 9.90 3.13
N VAL A 130 -5.82 8.83 3.36
CA VAL A 130 -6.00 8.01 4.58
C VAL A 130 -5.48 8.81 5.79
N PRO A 131 -6.19 8.81 6.94
CA PRO A 131 -5.80 9.59 8.11
C PRO A 131 -4.33 9.43 8.52
N TYR A 132 -3.72 10.53 8.98
CA TYR A 132 -2.33 10.61 9.44
C TYR A 132 -1.26 10.22 8.42
N SER A 133 -1.65 9.95 7.18
CA SER A 133 -0.77 9.48 6.13
C SER A 133 -0.64 10.45 4.96
N GLY A 134 0.36 10.20 4.14
CA GLY A 134 0.68 10.97 2.95
C GLY A 134 1.93 11.82 3.10
N GLU A 135 2.78 11.79 2.08
CA GLU A 135 3.88 12.72 1.91
C GLU A 135 3.32 14.05 1.38
N GLU A 136 3.72 15.16 1.99
CA GLU A 136 3.24 16.51 1.60
C GLU A 136 3.61 16.84 0.15
N THR A 137 4.80 16.46 -0.29
CA THR A 137 5.24 16.70 -1.67
C THR A 137 4.40 15.93 -2.70
N VAL A 138 3.99 14.70 -2.40
CA VAL A 138 3.09 13.94 -3.27
C VAL A 138 1.72 14.60 -3.33
N PHE A 139 1.23 15.10 -2.20
CA PHE A 139 -0.02 15.85 -2.14
C PHE A 139 0.02 17.10 -3.03
N GLU A 140 1.11 17.88 -2.98
CA GLU A 140 1.29 19.06 -3.83
C GLU A 140 1.28 18.69 -5.32
N TRP A 141 2.00 17.63 -5.70
CA TRP A 141 2.04 17.17 -7.08
C TRP A 141 0.69 16.71 -7.63
N LEU A 142 -0.13 16.06 -6.81
CA LEU A 142 -1.49 15.67 -7.21
C LEU A 142 -2.32 16.91 -7.60
N GLY A 143 -2.21 18.01 -6.84
CA GLY A 143 -2.88 19.27 -7.16
C GLY A 143 -2.25 20.00 -8.35
N ASP A 144 -0.92 20.17 -8.34
CA ASP A 144 -0.23 21.05 -9.28
C ASP A 144 -0.01 20.42 -10.65
N LEU A 145 0.34 19.13 -10.69
CA LEU A 145 0.66 18.42 -11.93
C LEU A 145 -0.57 17.72 -12.51
N LEU A 146 -1.38 17.08 -11.67
CA LEU A 146 -2.53 16.31 -12.13
C LEU A 146 -3.87 17.07 -12.06
N LYS A 147 -3.88 18.28 -11.47
CA LYS A 147 -5.10 19.09 -11.27
C LYS A 147 -6.18 18.33 -10.51
N ALA A 148 -5.76 17.42 -9.63
CA ALA A 148 -6.67 16.64 -8.79
C ALA A 148 -7.35 17.55 -7.75
N GLN A 149 -8.63 17.31 -7.50
CA GLN A 149 -9.36 17.97 -6.43
C GLN A 149 -9.12 17.23 -5.12
N ILE A 150 -8.39 17.86 -4.21
CA ILE A 150 -8.01 17.22 -2.95
C ILE A 150 -9.03 17.56 -1.85
N CYS A 151 -9.55 16.52 -1.19
CA CYS A 151 -10.56 16.63 -0.15
C CYS A 151 -10.01 17.22 1.16
N ALA A 152 -8.80 16.83 1.56
CA ALA A 152 -8.18 17.21 2.82
C ALA A 152 -6.66 17.23 2.69
N PRO A 153 -5.93 18.08 3.45
CA PRO A 153 -4.46 18.09 3.47
C PRO A 153 -3.83 16.72 3.77
N ALA A 154 -2.58 16.53 3.36
CA ALA A 154 -1.80 15.37 3.80
C ALA A 154 -1.76 15.29 5.34
N ARG A 155 -1.71 14.07 5.88
CA ARG A 155 -1.64 13.80 7.33
C ARG A 155 -2.81 14.35 8.15
N THR A 156 -3.93 14.68 7.52
CA THR A 156 -5.17 15.06 8.21
C THR A 156 -5.56 14.00 9.24
N SER A 157 -6.00 14.43 10.42
CA SER A 157 -6.44 13.52 11.48
C SER A 157 -7.70 12.77 11.10
N GLU A 158 -7.96 11.63 11.76
CA GLU A 158 -9.20 10.88 11.54
C GLU A 158 -10.43 11.73 11.86
N ASP A 159 -10.41 12.43 13.00
CA ASP A 159 -11.52 13.26 13.43
C ASP A 159 -11.79 14.41 12.46
N ASP A 160 -10.74 15.12 12.02
CA ASP A 160 -10.89 16.19 11.05
C ASP A 160 -11.40 15.65 9.71
N LEU A 161 -10.85 14.53 9.22
CA LEU A 161 -11.30 13.93 7.98
C LEU A 161 -12.79 13.59 8.06
N ARG A 162 -13.20 12.89 9.12
CA ARG A 162 -14.57 12.39 9.29
C ARG A 162 -15.58 13.50 9.58
N GLN A 163 -15.22 14.49 10.40
CA GLN A 163 -16.18 15.49 10.89
C GLN A 163 -16.20 16.76 10.05
N ARG A 164 -15.12 17.09 9.34
CA ARG A 164 -14.97 18.37 8.64
C ARG A 164 -14.84 18.22 7.13
N TYR A 165 -13.89 17.40 6.66
CA TYR A 165 -13.53 17.40 5.24
C TYR A 165 -14.42 16.49 4.40
N LEU A 166 -14.59 15.24 4.83
CA LEU A 166 -15.32 14.23 4.07
C LEU A 166 -16.81 14.57 3.89
N PRO A 167 -17.53 15.09 4.90
CA PRO A 167 -18.93 15.50 4.72
C PRO A 167 -19.10 16.57 3.64
N VAL A 168 -18.29 17.63 3.69
CA VAL A 168 -18.31 18.72 2.69
C VAL A 168 -17.95 18.19 1.30
N PHE A 169 -16.96 17.32 1.22
CA PHE A 169 -16.59 16.68 -0.04
C PHE A 169 -17.75 15.86 -0.63
N LEU A 170 -18.42 15.04 0.19
CA LEU A 170 -19.51 14.18 -0.28
C LEU A 170 -20.75 14.99 -0.64
N ASP A 171 -21.11 16.04 0.11
CA ASP A 171 -22.22 16.94 -0.23
C ASP A 171 -22.08 17.53 -1.64
N ILE A 172 -20.84 17.85 -2.04
CA ILE A 172 -20.55 18.47 -3.33
C ILE A 172 -20.40 17.43 -4.46
N ASN A 173 -19.87 16.24 -4.13
CA ASN A 173 -19.33 15.34 -5.14
C ASN A 173 -20.01 13.97 -5.23
N SER A 174 -20.72 13.48 -4.21
CA SER A 174 -21.16 12.08 -4.17
C SER A 174 -22.06 11.68 -5.35
N SER A 175 -22.94 12.59 -5.78
CA SER A 175 -23.91 12.37 -6.85
C SER A 175 -23.28 12.27 -8.25
N LYS A 176 -22.01 12.64 -8.42
CA LYS A 176 -21.30 12.60 -9.69
C LYS A 176 -20.19 11.56 -9.77
N LEU A 177 -19.83 10.90 -8.66
CA LEU A 177 -18.78 9.87 -8.63
C LEU A 177 -19.17 8.67 -9.50
N ASP A 178 -18.23 8.19 -10.30
CA ASP A 178 -18.36 6.98 -11.12
C ASP A 178 -17.61 5.79 -10.49
N ILE A 179 -16.42 6.05 -9.93
CA ILE A 179 -15.54 5.01 -9.38
C ILE A 179 -14.95 5.51 -8.06
N ILE A 180 -14.98 4.66 -7.04
CA ILE A 180 -14.31 4.85 -5.75
C ILE A 180 -13.19 3.82 -5.66
N ILE A 181 -11.93 4.25 -5.61
CA ILE A 181 -10.78 3.39 -5.30
C ILE A 181 -10.40 3.69 -3.86
N GLU A 182 -10.43 2.71 -2.97
CA GLU A 182 -10.29 2.96 -1.53
C GLU A 182 -9.40 1.94 -0.80
N ASP A 183 -8.77 2.46 0.26
CA ASP A 183 -7.91 1.76 1.18
C ASP A 183 -8.48 1.93 2.60
N GLY A 184 -9.33 0.98 3.02
CA GLY A 184 -9.88 0.95 4.38
C GLY A 184 -11.33 1.43 4.53
N TRP A 185 -12.11 1.46 3.44
CA TRP A 185 -13.56 1.69 3.45
C TRP A 185 -14.01 3.08 3.91
N TRP A 186 -13.16 4.11 3.87
CA TRP A 186 -13.47 5.44 4.43
C TRP A 186 -14.58 6.18 3.69
N VAL A 187 -14.43 6.32 2.37
CA VAL A 187 -15.38 7.06 1.53
C VAL A 187 -16.69 6.29 1.45
N SER A 188 -16.62 4.98 1.23
CA SER A 188 -17.82 4.15 1.17
C SER A 188 -18.55 4.11 2.50
N ARG A 189 -17.86 3.98 3.64
CA ARG A 189 -18.51 4.05 4.97
C ARG A 189 -19.28 5.35 5.15
N ALA A 190 -18.65 6.49 4.86
CA ALA A 190 -19.32 7.79 4.98
C ALA A 190 -20.56 7.90 4.07
N ILE A 191 -20.49 7.39 2.84
CA ILE A 191 -21.65 7.36 1.93
C ILE A 191 -22.78 6.48 2.48
N HIS A 192 -22.46 5.31 3.05
CA HIS A 192 -23.48 4.39 3.59
C HIS A 192 -24.09 4.91 4.90
N GLU A 193 -23.29 5.50 5.80
CA GLU A 193 -23.75 6.03 7.08
C GLU A 193 -24.48 7.37 6.96
N GLY A 194 -24.05 8.24 6.04
CA GLY A 194 -24.57 9.62 5.90
C GLY A 194 -25.69 9.81 4.88
N ASP A 195 -26.17 8.74 4.24
CA ASP A 195 -27.22 8.75 3.20
C ASP A 195 -27.00 9.76 2.03
N TYR A 196 -25.73 9.96 1.65
CA TYR A 196 -25.40 10.82 0.50
C TYR A 196 -25.98 10.27 -0.81
N PRO A 197 -26.38 11.11 -1.78
CA PRO A 197 -26.88 10.64 -3.06
C PRO A 197 -25.80 9.87 -3.82
N VAL A 198 -26.21 8.76 -4.44
CA VAL A 198 -25.33 7.87 -5.19
C VAL A 198 -25.72 7.89 -6.67
N LYS A 199 -24.73 8.06 -7.54
CA LYS A 199 -24.91 7.97 -8.99
C LYS A 199 -25.26 6.54 -9.40
N GLU A 200 -26.25 6.39 -10.28
CA GLU A 200 -26.53 5.09 -10.89
C GLU A 200 -25.29 4.57 -11.65
N GLY A 201 -24.92 3.31 -11.39
CA GLY A 201 -23.76 2.67 -12.00
C GLY A 201 -22.42 2.98 -11.34
N ILE A 202 -22.39 3.65 -10.19
CA ILE A 202 -21.14 3.79 -9.40
C ILE A 202 -20.61 2.40 -9.01
N VAL A 203 -19.28 2.29 -8.90
CA VAL A 203 -18.61 1.10 -8.34
C VAL A 203 -17.54 1.50 -7.34
N SER A 204 -17.31 0.65 -6.34
CA SER A 204 -16.20 0.77 -5.40
C SER A 204 -15.17 -0.35 -5.63
N ILE A 205 -13.91 -0.05 -5.37
CA ILE A 205 -12.76 -0.96 -5.45
C ILE A 205 -12.02 -0.86 -4.11
N GLU A 206 -12.10 -1.91 -3.30
CA GLU A 206 -11.51 -1.94 -1.96
C GLU A 206 -10.25 -2.83 -1.92
N GLN A 207 -9.15 -2.21 -1.49
CA GLN A 207 -7.83 -2.82 -1.46
C GLN A 207 -7.54 -3.63 -0.18
N THR A 208 -8.14 -3.30 0.96
CA THR A 208 -7.75 -3.87 2.25
C THR A 208 -8.64 -5.03 2.67
N THR A 209 -8.07 -5.99 3.41
CA THR A 209 -8.84 -7.08 4.02
C THR A 209 -9.91 -6.56 5.00
N ALA A 210 -9.58 -5.50 5.74
CA ALA A 210 -10.49 -4.89 6.71
C ALA A 210 -11.68 -4.23 6.01
N GLY A 211 -11.42 -3.41 4.98
CA GLY A 211 -12.48 -2.78 4.21
C GLY A 211 -13.35 -3.79 3.46
N VAL A 212 -12.76 -4.85 2.88
CA VAL A 212 -13.55 -5.94 2.27
C VAL A 212 -14.45 -6.63 3.28
N THR A 213 -13.97 -6.81 4.52
CA THR A 213 -14.79 -7.37 5.61
C THR A 213 -15.99 -6.47 5.92
N ASP A 214 -15.78 -5.16 6.00
CA ASP A 214 -16.86 -4.21 6.26
C ASP A 214 -17.86 -4.12 5.09
N ALA A 215 -17.38 -4.16 3.85
CA ALA A 215 -18.25 -4.25 2.67
C ALA A 215 -19.13 -5.50 2.69
N LYS A 216 -18.58 -6.67 3.08
CA LYS A 216 -19.35 -7.91 3.21
C LYS A 216 -20.37 -7.86 4.33
N ARG A 217 -20.04 -7.23 5.47
CA ARG A 217 -21.01 -7.02 6.55
C ARG A 217 -22.18 -6.16 6.08
N ALA A 218 -21.92 -5.12 5.28
CA ALA A 218 -22.98 -4.31 4.68
C ALA A 218 -23.81 -5.12 3.66
N GLU A 219 -23.18 -5.99 2.87
CA GLU A 219 -23.87 -6.93 1.97
C GLU A 219 -24.79 -7.89 2.73
N GLU A 220 -24.29 -8.54 3.78
CA GLU A 220 -25.05 -9.49 4.62
C GLU A 220 -26.27 -8.85 5.28
N LYS A 221 -26.20 -7.56 5.60
CA LYS A 221 -27.31 -6.78 6.14
C LYS A 221 -28.27 -6.24 5.07
N GLY A 222 -27.95 -6.37 3.79
CA GLY A 222 -28.71 -5.77 2.69
C GLY A 222 -28.59 -4.25 2.61
N GLU A 223 -27.56 -3.67 3.24
CA GLU A 223 -27.33 -2.22 3.33
C GLU A 223 -26.41 -1.71 2.21
N LEU A 224 -25.79 -2.60 1.43
CA LEU A 224 -24.83 -2.24 0.39
C LEU A 224 -25.52 -1.49 -0.78
N ARG A 225 -25.11 -0.23 -0.99
CA ARG A 225 -25.75 0.69 -1.95
C ARG A 225 -25.22 0.56 -3.39
N TYR A 226 -24.01 0.04 -3.58
CA TYR A 226 -23.38 -0.18 -4.90
C TYR A 226 -22.42 -1.37 -4.89
N PRO A 227 -22.05 -1.93 -6.06
CA PRO A 227 -21.11 -3.05 -6.14
C PRO A 227 -19.72 -2.67 -5.64
N VAL A 228 -19.05 -3.64 -4.99
CA VAL A 228 -17.69 -3.48 -4.46
C VAL A 228 -16.79 -4.56 -5.04
N TYR A 229 -15.72 -4.16 -5.71
CA TYR A 229 -14.69 -5.07 -6.19
C TYR A 229 -13.62 -5.23 -5.11
N ALA A 230 -13.54 -6.44 -4.54
CA ALA A 230 -12.59 -6.78 -3.50
C ALA A 230 -11.22 -7.14 -4.11
N VAL A 231 -10.37 -6.14 -4.36
CA VAL A 231 -8.98 -6.33 -4.84
C VAL A 231 -8.08 -6.83 -3.72
N GLY A 232 -8.38 -6.52 -2.45
CA GLY A 232 -7.68 -7.08 -1.30
C GLY A 232 -7.68 -8.61 -1.23
N ALA A 233 -8.63 -9.27 -1.90
CA ALA A 233 -8.71 -10.72 -1.99
C ALA A 233 -7.95 -11.31 -3.19
N ALA A 234 -7.32 -10.50 -4.04
CA ALA A 234 -6.57 -10.98 -5.19
C ALA A 234 -5.26 -11.67 -4.76
N SER A 235 -4.89 -12.75 -5.46
CA SER A 235 -3.65 -13.49 -5.18
C SER A 235 -2.41 -12.60 -5.21
N LEU A 236 -2.32 -11.64 -6.15
CA LEU A 236 -1.17 -10.72 -6.20
C LEU A 236 -1.03 -9.90 -4.90
N LYS A 237 -2.15 -9.46 -4.30
CA LYS A 237 -2.13 -8.71 -3.05
C LYS A 237 -1.82 -9.62 -1.86
N GLN A 238 -2.45 -10.79 -1.79
CA GLN A 238 -2.30 -11.72 -0.66
C GLN A 238 -0.97 -12.46 -0.64
N GLU A 239 -0.44 -12.84 -1.80
CA GLU A 239 0.72 -13.72 -1.93
C GLU A 239 2.02 -12.94 -2.23
N LEU A 240 1.93 -11.75 -2.83
CA LEU A 240 3.10 -10.92 -3.11
C LEU A 240 3.22 -9.75 -2.13
N GLU A 241 2.30 -8.78 -2.18
CA GLU A 241 2.45 -7.54 -1.41
C GLU A 241 2.42 -7.78 0.10
N ASN A 242 1.42 -8.52 0.59
CA ASN A 242 1.29 -8.78 2.02
C ASN A 242 2.43 -9.65 2.56
N VAL A 243 3.04 -10.52 1.74
CA VAL A 243 4.08 -11.45 2.19
C VAL A 243 5.48 -10.87 2.02
N LEU A 244 5.71 -10.03 1.02
CA LEU A 244 7.03 -9.51 0.67
C LEU A 244 7.16 -8.03 0.99
N SER A 245 6.34 -7.18 0.36
CA SER A 245 6.50 -5.72 0.40
C SER A 245 6.14 -5.10 1.76
N THR A 246 4.99 -5.46 2.32
CA THR A 246 4.54 -4.93 3.61
C THR A 246 5.54 -5.28 4.72
N PRO A 247 5.96 -6.54 4.88
CA PRO A 247 6.97 -6.92 5.86
C PRO A 247 8.32 -6.20 5.73
N GLU A 248 8.81 -6.02 4.50
CA GLU A 248 10.05 -5.29 4.24
C GLU A 248 9.96 -3.84 4.72
N SER A 249 8.91 -3.13 4.33
CA SER A 249 8.70 -1.73 4.73
C SER A 249 8.54 -1.56 6.25
N VAL A 250 7.81 -2.47 6.91
CA VAL A 250 7.58 -2.43 8.35
C VAL A 250 8.90 -2.61 9.11
N LEU A 251 9.68 -3.65 8.78
CA LEU A 251 10.94 -3.90 9.48
C LEU A 251 11.97 -2.80 9.21
N ALA A 252 12.06 -2.32 7.96
CA ALA A 252 12.95 -1.20 7.61
C ALA A 252 12.59 0.04 8.42
N ASN A 253 11.32 0.43 8.48
CA ASN A 253 10.86 1.60 9.23
C ASN A 253 11.12 1.46 10.74
N ILE A 254 10.88 0.29 11.34
CA ILE A 254 11.17 0.05 12.75
C ILE A 254 12.67 0.20 13.03
N CYS A 255 13.52 -0.43 12.21
CA CYS A 255 14.97 -0.40 12.40
C CYS A 255 15.52 1.02 12.24
N GLN A 256 15.03 1.76 11.24
CA GLN A 256 15.44 3.14 10.99
C GLN A 256 14.96 4.09 12.09
N ALA A 257 13.69 4.02 12.48
CA ALA A 257 13.12 4.91 13.49
C ALA A 257 13.74 4.68 14.87
N ALA A 258 14.01 3.43 15.23
CA ALA A 258 14.58 3.08 16.53
C ALA A 258 16.12 3.03 16.53
N TYR A 259 16.78 3.18 15.38
CA TYR A 259 18.22 3.02 15.20
C TYR A 259 18.74 1.69 15.77
N ILE A 260 18.04 0.59 15.48
CA ILE A 260 18.38 -0.75 15.99
C ILE A 260 18.70 -1.73 14.87
N SER A 261 19.56 -2.71 15.18
CA SER A 261 19.66 -3.96 14.43
C SER A 261 18.76 -5.01 15.06
N LEU A 262 18.13 -5.88 14.25
CA LEU A 262 17.34 -7.01 14.73
C LEU A 262 18.21 -8.20 15.18
N GLN A 263 19.50 -8.21 14.82
CA GLN A 263 20.39 -9.33 15.08
C GLN A 263 20.49 -9.66 16.58
N GLY A 264 20.22 -10.92 16.93
CA GLY A 264 20.24 -11.44 18.29
C GLY A 264 19.08 -10.96 19.17
N LYS A 265 18.20 -10.07 18.69
CA LYS A 265 17.05 -9.58 19.47
C LYS A 265 15.87 -10.54 19.38
N VAL A 266 15.01 -10.49 20.39
CA VAL A 266 13.72 -11.18 20.34
C VAL A 266 12.71 -10.27 19.63
N VAL A 267 12.11 -10.76 18.55
CA VAL A 267 11.03 -10.07 17.82
C VAL A 267 9.75 -10.86 18.03
N SER A 268 8.80 -10.27 18.75
CA SER A 268 7.47 -10.85 18.95
C SER A 268 6.49 -10.31 17.93
N ILE A 269 5.78 -11.19 17.22
CA ILE A 269 4.82 -10.86 16.17
C ILE A 269 3.46 -11.39 16.60
N ALA A 270 2.48 -10.50 16.75
CA ALA A 270 1.09 -10.89 16.97
C ALA A 270 0.40 -11.07 15.60
N GLY A 271 0.06 -12.32 15.26
CA GLY A 271 -0.53 -12.69 13.97
C GLY A 271 0.45 -13.36 12.99
N PHE A 272 -0.04 -14.39 12.30
CA PHE A 272 0.66 -15.27 11.36
C PHE A 272 -0.17 -15.50 10.09
N GLY A 273 -1.01 -14.51 9.78
CA GLY A 273 -1.57 -14.32 8.43
C GLY A 273 -0.48 -13.96 7.41
N SER A 274 -0.86 -13.55 6.21
CA SER A 274 0.08 -13.26 5.10
C SER A 274 1.19 -12.28 5.50
N VAL A 275 0.83 -11.18 6.18
CA VAL A 275 1.78 -10.17 6.70
C VAL A 275 2.67 -10.73 7.81
N GLY A 276 2.06 -11.39 8.80
CA GLY A 276 2.79 -11.98 9.93
C GLY A 276 3.83 -13.01 9.51
N ARG A 277 3.50 -13.85 8.52
CA ARG A 277 4.43 -14.83 7.94
C ARG A 277 5.64 -14.16 7.29
N GLY A 278 5.42 -13.11 6.50
CA GLY A 278 6.53 -12.38 5.88
C GLY A 278 7.39 -11.63 6.89
N LEU A 279 6.78 -11.03 7.92
CA LEU A 279 7.51 -10.39 9.02
C LEU A 279 8.40 -11.40 9.76
N ALA A 280 7.86 -12.57 10.09
CA ALA A 280 8.60 -13.62 10.77
C ALA A 280 9.78 -14.11 9.92
N HIS A 281 9.54 -14.32 8.62
CA HIS A 281 10.58 -14.76 7.69
C HIS A 281 11.72 -13.73 7.60
N LEU A 282 11.39 -12.46 7.34
CA LEU A 282 12.38 -11.40 7.19
C LEU A 282 13.12 -11.11 8.50
N ALA A 283 12.43 -11.04 9.64
CA ALA A 283 13.06 -10.78 10.93
C ALA A 283 14.08 -11.89 11.27
N ARG A 284 13.74 -13.15 10.99
CA ARG A 284 14.67 -14.27 11.16
C ARG A 284 15.88 -14.17 10.23
N ASN A 285 15.67 -13.78 8.96
CA ASN A 285 16.77 -13.56 8.02
C ASN A 285 17.69 -12.40 8.44
N HIS A 286 17.18 -11.42 9.20
CA HIS A 286 17.97 -10.36 9.85
C HIS A 286 18.64 -10.81 11.16
N GLY A 287 18.57 -12.10 11.50
CA GLY A 287 19.21 -12.69 12.67
C GLY A 287 18.44 -12.51 13.98
N ALA A 288 17.14 -12.18 13.93
CA ALA A 288 16.30 -12.11 15.12
C ALA A 288 15.85 -13.49 15.60
N ASN A 289 15.63 -13.61 16.91
CA ASN A 289 14.88 -14.71 17.52
C ASN A 289 13.38 -14.38 17.45
N VAL A 290 12.65 -15.05 16.58
CA VAL A 290 11.25 -14.69 16.31
C VAL A 290 10.29 -15.51 17.19
N ILE A 291 9.38 -14.81 17.86
CA ILE A 291 8.23 -15.38 18.56
C ILE A 291 6.97 -14.96 17.81
N VAL A 292 6.12 -15.90 17.47
CA VAL A 292 4.81 -15.62 16.87
C VAL A 292 3.73 -15.94 17.88
N VAL A 293 2.79 -15.01 18.05
CA VAL A 293 1.63 -15.14 18.92
C VAL A 293 0.38 -15.15 18.06
N GLU A 294 -0.35 -16.27 18.06
CA GLU A 294 -1.60 -16.42 17.30
C GLU A 294 -2.79 -16.74 18.20
N ASP A 295 -3.96 -16.20 17.86
CA ASP A 295 -5.24 -16.71 18.38
C ASP A 295 -5.61 -17.96 17.58
N VAL A 296 -5.46 -19.13 18.19
CA VAL A 296 -5.90 -20.39 17.59
C VAL A 296 -7.29 -20.70 18.16
N THR A 297 -8.31 -20.53 17.32
CA THR A 297 -9.63 -21.09 17.61
C THR A 297 -9.63 -22.55 17.13
N THR A 298 -9.53 -23.50 18.04
CA THR A 298 -9.71 -24.93 17.71
C THR A 298 -11.19 -25.29 17.81
N ASP A 299 -11.72 -26.09 16.88
CA ASP A 299 -13.10 -26.61 16.92
C ASP A 299 -13.36 -27.59 18.10
N ILE A 300 -12.37 -27.82 18.96
CA ILE A 300 -12.49 -28.63 20.17
C ILE A 300 -12.74 -27.71 21.37
N GLY A 301 -14.01 -27.36 21.58
CA GLY A 301 -14.43 -26.54 22.72
C GLY A 301 -14.18 -25.05 22.51
N LYS A 302 -15.12 -24.22 22.95
CA LYS A 302 -15.12 -22.75 22.77
C LYS A 302 -14.06 -22.04 23.63
N GLU A 303 -12.83 -22.52 23.67
CA GLU A 303 -11.70 -21.89 24.35
C GLU A 303 -10.77 -21.27 23.32
N ARG A 304 -10.46 -19.97 23.49
CA ARG A 304 -9.43 -19.28 22.70
C ARG A 304 -8.08 -19.55 23.32
N LEU A 305 -7.17 -20.17 22.59
CA LEU A 305 -5.80 -20.45 23.04
C LEU A 305 -4.84 -19.51 22.32
N LEU A 306 -4.02 -18.80 23.11
CA LEU A 306 -2.87 -18.05 22.61
C LEU A 306 -1.69 -19.00 22.44
N LEU A 307 -1.31 -19.27 21.20
CA LEU A 307 -0.15 -20.10 20.89
C LEU A 307 1.06 -19.18 20.62
N ALA A 308 2.10 -19.33 21.44
CA ALA A 308 3.39 -18.70 21.20
C ALA A 308 4.36 -19.71 20.59
N LEU A 309 4.72 -19.55 19.32
CA LEU A 309 5.70 -20.39 18.62
C LEU A 309 7.05 -19.68 18.56
N LEU A 310 8.09 -20.35 19.04
CA LEU A 310 9.48 -19.96 18.80
C LEU A 310 9.89 -20.49 17.43
N LEU A 311 10.17 -19.59 16.50
CA LEU A 311 10.71 -19.92 15.18
C LEU A 311 12.24 -19.90 15.31
N GLY A 312 12.81 -21.04 15.73
CA GLY A 312 14.26 -21.28 15.78
C GLY A 312 14.91 -21.42 14.41
#